data_AF-A0A3D4JCU6-F1
#
_entry.id   AF-A0A3D4JCU6-F1
#
_cell.length_a   1.000
_cell.length_b   1.000
_cell.length_c   1.000
_cell.angle_alpha   90.00
_cell.angle_beta   90.00
_cell.angle_gamma   90.00
#
_symmetry.space_group_name_H-M   'P 1'
#
loop_
_entity.id
_entity.type
_entity.pdbx_description
1 polymer ?
#
loop_
_entity_poly.entity_id
_entity_poly.type
_entity_poly.pdbx_seq_one_letter_code
_entity_poly.pdbx_strand_id
1 'polypeptide(L)' 'MPRFEIDVDPCDHITADAIGKPGQRVFYLQAYQDTRTITIIIEKAQLISLAVGVEQFLGQLSQQNPDLEEASGDYV' A
#
# COMPACT_ATOMS: atom_id res chain seq x y z
N MET A 1 8.84 15.99 -15.16
CA MET A 1 8.14 16.57 -13.99
C MET A 1 9.14 16.63 -12.84
N PRO A 2 9.13 17.67 -11.98
CA PRO A 2 10.00 17.66 -10.83
C PRO A 2 9.66 16.42 -9.98
N ARG A 3 10.67 15.66 -9.60
CA ARG A 3 10.51 14.45 -8.79
C ARG A 3 10.20 14.91 -7.37
N PHE A 4 8.93 14.92 -7.00
CA PHE A 4 8.51 15.08 -5.62
C PHE A 4 8.67 13.72 -4.94
N GLU A 5 9.54 13.66 -3.94
CA GLU A 5 9.85 12.45 -3.19
C GLU A 5 9.37 12.65 -1.76
N ILE A 6 8.59 11.68 -1.28
CA ILE A 6 8.12 11.63 0.09
C ILE A 6 8.86 10.48 0.75
N ASP A 7 9.70 10.80 1.71
CA ASP A 7 10.42 9.81 2.49
C ASP A 7 9.62 9.43 3.74
N VAL A 8 9.43 8.12 3.93
CA VAL A 8 8.67 7.48 5.02
C VAL A 8 9.43 6.23 5.45
N ASP A 9 10.59 6.44 6.08
CA ASP A 9 11.43 5.37 6.61
C ASP A 9 11.75 5.63 8.11
N PRO A 10 11.26 4.79 9.05
CA PRO A 10 10.42 3.61 8.82
C PRO A 10 8.97 3.99 8.47
N CYS A 11 8.28 3.07 7.79
CA CYS A 11 6.84 3.12 7.58
C CYS A 11 6.17 2.05 8.43
N ASP A 12 5.22 2.45 9.27
CA ASP A 12 4.53 1.53 10.19
C ASP A 12 3.55 0.63 9.43
N HIS A 13 2.75 1.25 8.56
CA HIS A 13 1.82 0.58 7.65
C HIS A 13 1.35 1.53 6.56
N ILE A 14 0.71 0.96 5.53
CA ILE A 14 0.02 1.69 4.48
C ILE A 14 -1.45 1.27 4.42
N THR A 15 -2.33 2.22 4.10
CA THR A 15 -3.72 1.93 3.75
C THR A 15 -4.04 2.54 2.40
N ALA A 16 -4.89 1.88 1.62
CA ALA A 16 -5.33 2.42 0.35
C ALA A 16 -6.82 2.16 0.14
N ASP A 17 -7.53 3.17 -0.36
CA ASP A 17 -8.96 3.05 -0.64
C ASP A 17 -9.39 4.06 -1.72
N ALA A 18 -10.64 3.98 -2.14
CA ALA A 18 -11.25 4.85 -3.12
C ALA A 18 -12.59 5.40 -2.63
N ILE A 19 -12.74 6.72 -2.65
CA ILE A 19 -13.95 7.41 -2.23
C ILE A 19 -14.72 7.90 -3.45
N GLY A 20 -16.04 7.66 -3.47
CA GLY A 20 -16.95 8.17 -4.50
C GLY A 20 -17.73 7.08 -5.25
N LYS A 21 -18.66 7.52 -6.09
CA LYS A 21 -19.50 6.64 -6.91
C LYS A 21 -18.67 5.94 -8.00
N PRO A 22 -19.06 4.74 -8.47
CA PRO A 22 -18.43 4.12 -9.62
C PRO A 22 -18.29 5.10 -10.80
N GLY A 23 -17.08 5.18 -11.39
CA GLY A 23 -16.75 6.14 -12.47
C GLY A 23 -16.33 7.53 -12.00
N GLN A 24 -16.50 7.87 -10.72
CA GLN A 24 -16.14 9.16 -10.12
C GLN A 24 -15.31 8.98 -8.83
N ARG A 25 -14.58 7.86 -8.74
CA ARG A 25 -13.76 7.56 -7.57
C ARG A 25 -12.45 8.34 -7.60
N VAL A 26 -12.06 8.86 -6.45
CA VAL A 26 -10.70 9.34 -6.18
C VAL A 26 -10.01 8.28 -5.32
N PHE A 27 -8.81 7.89 -5.71
CA PHE A 27 -8.04 6.85 -5.04
C PHE A 27 -6.98 7.50 -4.16
N TYR A 28 -6.84 6.99 -2.95
CA TYR A 28 -5.93 7.50 -1.93
C TYR A 28 -4.98 6.38 -1.49
N LEU A 29 -3.74 6.77 -1.25
CA LEU A 29 -2.77 5.96 -0.52
C LEU A 29 -2.35 6.77 0.71
N GLN A 30 -2.40 6.12 1.87
CA GLN A 30 -1.93 6.67 3.13
C GLN A 30 -0.74 5.88 3.63
N ALA A 31 0.26 6.59 4.13
CA ALA A 31 1.39 6.02 4.85
C ALA A 31 1.45 6.63 6.26
N TYR A 32 1.79 5.79 7.24
CA TYR A 32 1.86 6.15 8.64
C TYR A 32 3.30 6.03 9.14
N GLN A 33 3.72 7.01 9.95
CA GLN A 33 5.02 7.07 10.62
C GLN A 33 4.83 7.78 11.97
N ASP A 34 4.84 7.02 13.06
CA ASP A 34 4.53 7.50 14.41
C ASP A 34 3.19 8.28 14.44
N THR A 35 3.24 9.59 14.72
CA THR A 35 2.08 10.48 14.74
C THR A 35 1.83 11.19 13.41
N ARG A 36 2.64 10.90 12.38
CA ARG A 36 2.58 11.53 11.06
C ARG A 36 1.83 10.62 10.10
N THR A 37 0.76 11.14 9.50
CA THR A 37 0.04 10.50 8.40
C THR A 37 0.23 11.32 7.14
N ILE A 38 0.59 10.65 6.05
CA ILE A 38 0.74 11.25 4.73
C ILE A 38 -0.31 10.63 3.82
N THR A 39 -1.13 11.47 3.19
CA THR A 39 -2.14 11.01 2.22
C THR A 39 -1.81 11.59 0.85
N ILE A 40 -1.75 10.73 -0.16
CA ILE A 40 -1.60 11.13 -1.56
C ILE A 40 -2.77 10.64 -2.39
N ILE A 41 -3.11 11.40 -3.43
CA ILE A 41 -4.03 10.95 -4.47
C ILE A 41 -3.21 10.18 -5.50
N ILE A 42 -3.70 9.00 -5.88
CA ILE A 42 -3.08 8.15 -6.88
C ILE A 42 -4.09 7.78 -7.98
N GLU A 43 -3.60 7.19 -9.06
CA GLU A 43 -4.45 6.63 -10.10
C GLU A 43 -4.92 5.20 -9.75
N LYS A 44 -6.10 4.82 -10.26
CA LYS A 44 -6.63 3.45 -10.13
C LYS A 44 -5.61 2.40 -10.55
N ALA A 45 -4.93 2.63 -11.68
CA ALA A 45 -3.97 1.68 -12.22
C ALA A 45 -2.76 1.50 -11.28
N GLN A 46 -2.28 2.58 -10.66
CA GLN A 46 -1.17 2.54 -9.70
C GLN A 46 -1.55 1.74 -8.45
N LEU A 47 -2.78 1.92 -7.94
CA LEU A 47 -3.27 1.12 -6.80
C LEU A 47 -3.32 -0.37 -7.14
N ILE A 48 -3.84 -0.73 -8.32
CA ILE A 48 -3.90 -2.13 -8.78
C ILE A 48 -2.49 -2.70 -8.90
N SER A 49 -1.56 -1.97 -9.51
CA SER A 49 -0.17 -2.40 -9.63
C SER A 49 0.50 -2.59 -8.27
N LEU A 50 0.25 -1.70 -7.31
CA LEU A 50 0.76 -1.83 -5.94
C LEU A 50 0.23 -3.10 -5.27
N ALA A 51 -1.08 -3.34 -5.32
CA ALA A 51 -1.71 -4.53 -4.73
C ALA A 51 -1.12 -5.83 -5.29
N VAL A 52 -1.01 -5.92 -6.63
CA VAL A 52 -0.40 -7.10 -7.28
C VAL A 52 1.06 -7.27 -6.88
N GLY A 53 1.82 -6.17 -6.78
CA GLY A 53 3.22 -6.20 -6.35
C GLY A 53 3.39 -6.69 -4.91
N VAL A 54 2.53 -6.27 -4.00
CA VAL A 54 2.54 -6.72 -2.59
C VAL A 54 2.26 -8.22 -2.49
N GLU A 55 1.23 -8.71 -3.17
CA GLU A 55 0.91 -10.15 -3.21
C GLU A 55 2.08 -11.00 -3.74
N GLN A 56 2.72 -10.54 -4.83
CA GLN A 56 3.89 -11.22 -5.39
C GLN A 56 5.08 -11.21 -4.43
N PHE A 57 5.33 -10.08 -3.75
CA PHE A 57 6.38 -9.95 -2.77
C PHE A 57 6.17 -10.87 -1.58
N LEU A 58 4.95 -10.92 -1.02
CA LEU A 58 4.60 -11.83 0.07
C LEU A 58 4.75 -13.29 -0.34
N GLY A 59 4.34 -13.66 -1.56
CA GLY A 59 4.57 -15.01 -2.11
C GLY A 59 6.06 -15.37 -2.21
N GLN A 60 6.91 -14.42 -2.63
CA GLN A 60 8.36 -14.62 -2.64
C GLN A 60 8.95 -14.76 -1.23
N LEU A 61 8.46 -13.95 -0.28
CA LEU A 61 8.91 -13.98 1.11
C LEU A 61 8.58 -15.34 1.76
N SER A 62 7.38 -15.86 1.53
CA SER A 62 6.96 -17.19 1.98
C SER A 62 7.83 -18.31 1.40
N GLN A 63 8.17 -18.24 0.10
CA GLN A 63 9.06 -19.22 -0.54
C GLN A 63 10.48 -19.19 0.05
N GLN A 64 10.99 -17.99 0.37
CA GLN A 64 12.34 -17.82 0.91
C GLN A 64 12.43 -18.14 2.41
N ASN A 65 11.32 -18.07 3.13
CA ASN A 65 11.25 -18.28 4.56
C ASN A 65 10.11 -19.24 4.90
N PRO A 66 10.30 -20.56 4.69
CA PRO A 66 9.23 -21.55 4.84
C PRO A 66 8.70 -21.69 6.28
N ASP A 67 9.48 -21.26 7.28
CA ASP A 67 9.12 -21.31 8.69
C ASP A 67 8.30 -20.07 9.14
N LEU A 68 8.11 -19.07 8.27
CA LEU A 68 7.23 -17.94 8.58
C LEU A 68 5.77 -18.38 8.51
N GLU A 69 4.98 -17.89 9.47
CA GLU A 69 3.53 -18.01 9.40
C GLU A 69 2.99 -17.26 8.18
N GLU A 70 1.97 -17.84 7.55
CA GLU A 70 1.30 -17.21 6.42
C GLU A 70 0.68 -15.87 6.85
N ALA A 71 0.82 -14.84 6.03
CA ALA A 71 0.28 -13.52 6.33
C ALA A 71 -1.25 -13.63 6.46
N SER A 72 -1.78 -13.20 7.62
CA SER A 72 -3.22 -13.15 7.83
C SER A 72 -3.88 -12.12 6.91
N GLY A 73 -5.06 -12.44 6.38
CA GLY A 73 -5.93 -11.48 5.70
C GLY A 73 -6.77 -10.62 6.66
N ASP A 74 -6.76 -10.97 7.95
CA ASP A 74 -7.52 -10.28 8.98
C ASP A 74 -6.70 -9.10 9.53
N TYR A 75 -6.97 -7.91 9.00
CA TYR A 75 -6.42 -6.65 9.51
C TYR A 75 -7.55 -5.87 10.22
N VAL A 76 -7.31 -5.48 11.47
CA VAL A 76 -8.24 -4.68 12.31
C VAL A 76 -7.99 -3.19 12.10
#